data_AF-A0AA38YN96-F1
#
_entry.id   AF-A0AA38YN96-F1
#
_cell.length_a   1.000
_cell.length_b   1.000
_cell.length_c   1.000
_cell.angle_alpha   90.00
_cell.angle_beta   90.00
_cell.angle_gamma   90.00
#
_symmetry.space_group_name_H-M   'P 1'
#
loop_
_entity.id
_entity.type
_entity.pdbx_description
1 polymer ?
#
loop_
_entity_poly.entity_id
_entity_poly.type
_entity_poly.pdbx_seq_one_letter_code
_entity_poly.pdbx_strand_id
1 'polypeptide(L)'
;MKRILQIYKGFEGLKVLVDVGGGIGVTLKIITSEYPQIKGINYDLPHVLADAPSYPGVEYVGGDMFESVPKGDAIFMKWILHDWSDEHCLKLLTNCFEALPDNGKVIIVESILHVAPENTVSANIPFEQDLFMLAQNPGGKERTQKEYETLAIKSGFSGCKVICSVYNSWVMEFHKTAHP
;
A
#
# COMPACT_ATOMS: atom_id res chain seq x y z
N MET A 1 -10.86 2.54 -5.67
CA MET A 1 -10.08 1.85 -6.74
C MET A 1 -10.46 2.24 -8.16
N LYS A 2 -11.70 2.04 -8.66
CA LYS A 2 -12.03 2.39 -10.07
C LYS A 2 -11.61 3.80 -10.49
N ARG A 3 -11.86 4.80 -9.64
CA ARG A 3 -11.45 6.20 -9.90
C ARG A 3 -9.93 6.41 -9.84
N ILE A 4 -9.21 5.66 -9.00
CA ILE A 4 -7.75 5.66 -8.97
C ILE A 4 -7.20 5.17 -10.30
N LEU A 5 -7.71 4.05 -10.84
CA LEU A 5 -7.26 3.49 -12.12
C LEU A 5 -7.45 4.41 -13.34
N GLN A 6 -8.40 5.34 -13.27
CA GLN A 6 -8.60 6.35 -14.32
C GLN A 6 -7.50 7.40 -14.35
N ILE A 7 -6.85 7.68 -13.22
CA ILE A 7 -5.92 8.81 -13.03
C ILE A 7 -4.49 8.30 -12.87
N TYR A 8 -4.30 7.29 -12.03
CA TYR A 8 -3.01 6.70 -11.71
C TYR A 8 -2.63 5.64 -12.74
N LYS A 9 -1.50 5.86 -13.43
CA LYS A 9 -0.98 4.97 -14.49
C LYS A 9 0.19 4.11 -14.07
N GLY A 10 0.60 4.15 -12.80
CA GLY A 10 1.80 3.44 -12.33
C GLY A 10 1.69 1.91 -12.31
N PHE A 11 0.53 1.33 -12.66
CA PHE A 11 0.39 -0.11 -12.91
C PHE A 11 0.77 -0.54 -14.34
N GLU A 12 0.86 0.40 -15.28
CA GLU A 12 1.21 0.10 -16.67
C GLU A 12 2.62 -0.49 -16.76
N GLY A 13 2.77 -1.55 -17.56
CA GLY A 13 4.06 -2.23 -17.79
C GLY A 13 4.50 -3.21 -16.70
N LEU A 14 3.80 -3.30 -15.56
CA LEU A 14 4.07 -4.32 -14.54
C LEU A 14 3.72 -5.73 -15.07
N LYS A 15 4.49 -6.74 -14.65
CA LYS A 15 4.19 -8.16 -14.93
C LYS A 15 3.68 -8.87 -13.69
N VAL A 16 4.25 -8.60 -12.52
CA VAL A 16 3.83 -9.17 -11.23
C VAL A 16 3.53 -8.06 -10.22
N LEU A 17 2.32 -8.04 -9.68
CA LEU A 17 1.89 -7.12 -8.64
C LEU A 17 1.48 -7.91 -7.40
N VAL A 18 2.06 -7.58 -6.25
CA VAL A 18 1.71 -8.17 -4.95
C VAL A 18 0.85 -7.19 -4.17
N ASP A 19 -0.37 -7.57 -3.78
CA ASP A 19 -1.25 -6.80 -2.90
C ASP A 19 -1.07 -7.32 -1.46
N VAL A 20 -0.32 -6.58 -0.63
CA VAL A 20 -0.01 -6.95 0.76
C VAL A 20 -1.11 -6.44 1.67
N GLY A 21 -1.69 -7.35 2.46
CA GLY A 21 -2.92 -7.08 3.21
C GLY A 21 -4.12 -6.88 2.28
N GLY A 22 -4.12 -7.59 1.13
CA GLY A 22 -5.15 -7.44 0.10
C GLY A 22 -6.54 -7.96 0.50
N GLY A 23 -6.66 -8.55 1.69
CA GLY A 23 -7.87 -9.15 2.22
C GLY A 23 -8.34 -10.29 1.33
N ILE A 24 -9.63 -10.27 0.99
CA ILE A 24 -10.24 -11.24 0.09
C ILE A 24 -9.99 -10.95 -1.41
N GLY A 25 -9.06 -10.05 -1.76
CA GLY A 25 -8.58 -9.86 -3.15
C GLY A 25 -9.42 -8.99 -4.07
N VAL A 26 -10.44 -8.28 -3.56
CA VAL A 26 -11.31 -7.41 -4.39
C VAL A 26 -10.52 -6.31 -5.09
N THR A 27 -9.58 -5.68 -4.39
CA THR A 27 -8.77 -4.58 -4.96
C THR A 27 -7.92 -5.08 -6.11
N LEU A 28 -7.14 -6.14 -5.87
CA LEU A 28 -6.30 -6.73 -6.89
C LEU A 28 -7.10 -7.23 -8.09
N LYS A 29 -8.27 -7.84 -7.87
CA LYS A 29 -9.20 -8.22 -8.96
C LYS A 29 -9.60 -7.04 -9.84
N ILE A 30 -9.84 -5.85 -9.25
CA ILE A 30 -10.18 -4.65 -10.03
C ILE A 30 -8.98 -4.20 -10.87
N ILE A 31 -7.77 -4.27 -10.31
CA ILE A 31 -6.53 -3.90 -11.01
C ILE A 31 -6.26 -4.87 -12.17
N THR A 32 -6.29 -6.19 -11.92
CA THR A 32 -6.02 -7.21 -12.95
C THR A 32 -7.10 -7.28 -14.04
N SER A 33 -8.33 -6.82 -13.75
CA SER A 33 -9.37 -6.67 -14.77
C SER A 33 -9.05 -5.54 -15.77
N GLU A 34 -8.44 -4.45 -15.30
CA GLU A 34 -8.03 -3.30 -16.14
C GLU A 34 -6.69 -3.56 -16.84
N TYR A 35 -5.81 -4.34 -16.19
CA TYR A 35 -4.49 -4.70 -16.70
C TYR A 35 -4.33 -6.23 -16.76
N PRO A 36 -4.95 -6.92 -17.75
CA PRO A 36 -4.99 -8.38 -17.81
C PRO A 36 -3.63 -9.06 -17.96
N GLN A 37 -2.59 -8.32 -18.37
CA GLN A 37 -1.23 -8.82 -18.45
C GLN A 37 -0.54 -8.95 -17.08
N ILE A 38 -1.07 -8.33 -16.03
CA ILE A 38 -0.51 -8.41 -14.68
C ILE A 38 -0.92 -9.74 -14.06
N LYS A 39 0.07 -10.52 -13.62
CA LYS A 39 -0.13 -11.59 -12.66
C LYS A 39 -0.24 -10.98 -11.26
N GLY A 40 -1.42 -11.06 -10.66
CA GLY A 40 -1.66 -10.59 -9.30
C GLY A 40 -1.32 -11.67 -8.26
N ILE A 41 -0.67 -11.29 -7.17
CA ILE A 41 -0.53 -12.09 -5.95
C ILE A 41 -1.25 -11.35 -4.82
N ASN A 42 -2.37 -11.90 -4.35
CA ASN A 42 -3.06 -11.40 -3.15
C ASN A 42 -2.44 -12.05 -1.92
N TYR A 43 -1.84 -11.25 -1.05
CA TYR A 43 -1.11 -11.70 0.11
C TYR A 43 -1.76 -11.22 1.40
N ASP A 44 -2.14 -12.15 2.27
CA ASP A 44 -2.77 -11.87 3.55
C ASP A 44 -2.55 -13.03 4.54
N LEU A 45 -3.06 -12.91 5.76
CA LEU A 45 -3.01 -13.99 6.74
C LEU A 45 -3.80 -15.21 6.25
N PRO A 46 -3.35 -16.44 6.52
CA PRO A 46 -4.01 -17.65 6.01
C PRO A 46 -5.51 -17.76 6.32
N HIS A 47 -5.93 -17.28 7.50
CA HIS A 47 -7.33 -17.33 7.91
C HIS A 47 -8.23 -16.34 7.15
N VAL A 48 -7.69 -15.21 6.67
CA VAL A 48 -8.41 -14.24 5.84
C VAL A 48 -8.66 -14.84 4.46
N LEU A 49 -7.68 -15.58 3.94
CA LEU A 49 -7.74 -16.17 2.60
C LEU A 49 -8.63 -17.43 2.53
N ALA A 50 -8.96 -18.05 3.66
CA ALA A 50 -9.76 -19.28 3.71
C ALA A 50 -11.13 -19.11 3.03
N ASP A 51 -11.72 -17.92 3.14
CA ASP A 51 -13.02 -17.56 2.56
C ASP A 51 -12.92 -16.67 1.31
N ALA A 52 -11.70 -16.46 0.79
CA ALA A 52 -11.50 -15.57 -0.36
C ALA A 52 -12.03 -16.22 -1.66
N PRO A 53 -12.85 -15.50 -2.45
CA PRO A 53 -13.33 -16.02 -3.74
C PRO A 53 -12.20 -16.10 -4.76
N SER A 54 -12.23 -17.11 -5.64
CA SER A 54 -11.26 -17.19 -6.73
C SER A 54 -11.51 -16.11 -7.79
N TYR A 55 -10.44 -15.41 -8.19
CA TYR A 55 -10.49 -14.39 -9.23
C TYR A 55 -9.50 -14.70 -10.36
N PRO A 56 -9.90 -14.56 -11.64
CA PRO A 56 -8.98 -14.74 -12.77
C PRO A 56 -7.76 -13.81 -12.68
N GLY A 57 -6.57 -14.37 -12.90
CA GLY A 57 -5.31 -13.62 -12.85
C GLY A 57 -4.80 -13.30 -11.45
N VAL A 58 -5.46 -13.80 -10.39
CA VAL A 58 -5.07 -13.61 -8.98
C VAL A 58 -4.66 -14.94 -8.37
N GLU A 59 -3.45 -14.99 -7.84
CA GLU A 59 -2.94 -16.07 -7.00
C GLU A 59 -3.04 -15.65 -5.52
N TYR A 60 -3.45 -16.57 -4.64
CA TYR A 60 -3.55 -16.32 -3.21
C TYR A 60 -2.36 -16.93 -2.47
N VAL A 61 -1.68 -16.13 -1.67
CA VAL A 61 -0.54 -16.58 -0.86
C VAL A 61 -0.76 -16.18 0.59
N GLY A 62 -0.81 -17.16 1.48
CA GLY A 62 -0.95 -16.93 2.92
C GLY A 62 0.41 -16.70 3.58
N GLY A 63 0.50 -15.75 4.51
CA GLY A 63 1.68 -15.59 5.35
C GLY A 63 1.60 -14.39 6.29
N ASP A 64 2.71 -14.09 6.96
CA ASP A 64 2.88 -12.90 7.79
C ASP A 64 3.84 -11.90 7.11
N MET A 65 3.32 -10.71 6.80
CA MET A 65 4.07 -9.62 6.16
C MET A 65 5.23 -9.10 7.00
N PHE A 66 5.21 -9.34 8.32
CA PHE A 66 6.33 -9.02 9.21
C PHE A 66 7.42 -10.09 9.22
N GLU A 67 7.20 -11.25 8.61
CA GLU A 67 8.23 -12.27 8.38
C GLU A 67 8.81 -12.17 6.97
N SER A 68 7.96 -12.11 5.94
CA SER A 68 8.39 -11.95 4.55
C SER A 68 7.25 -11.47 3.66
N VAL A 69 7.58 -10.95 2.48
CA VAL A 69 6.60 -10.56 1.45
C VAL A 69 6.93 -11.30 0.14
N PRO A 70 5.93 -11.80 -0.62
CA PRO A 70 6.17 -12.40 -1.93
C PRO A 70 6.89 -11.46 -2.89
N LYS A 71 7.74 -12.01 -3.76
CA LYS A 71 8.46 -11.22 -4.77
C LYS A 71 7.54 -10.75 -5.89
N GLY A 72 7.72 -9.52 -6.34
CA GLY A 72 7.01 -8.95 -7.49
C GLY A 72 7.69 -7.71 -8.05
N ASP A 73 7.27 -7.24 -9.22
CA ASP A 73 7.82 -6.02 -9.83
C ASP A 73 7.42 -4.78 -9.04
N ALA A 74 6.21 -4.82 -8.47
CA ALA A 74 5.72 -3.84 -7.53
C ALA A 74 4.93 -4.50 -6.40
N ILE A 75 4.91 -3.82 -5.26
CA ILE A 75 4.08 -4.15 -4.11
C ILE A 75 3.05 -3.04 -3.96
N PHE A 76 1.80 -3.40 -3.73
CA PHE A 76 0.69 -2.51 -3.48
C PHE A 76 0.21 -2.70 -2.04
N MET A 77 -0.04 -1.60 -1.35
CA MET A 77 -0.63 -1.57 -0.02
C MET A 77 -1.68 -0.48 0.03
N LYS A 78 -2.89 -0.82 0.49
CA LYS A 78 -3.96 0.14 0.67
C LYS A 78 -4.52 -0.01 2.08
N TRP A 79 -4.48 1.05 2.88
CA TRP A 79 -4.97 1.03 4.27
C TRP A 79 -4.28 -0.06 5.07
N ILE A 80 -2.95 -0.06 5.03
CA ILE A 80 -2.09 -1.00 5.74
C ILE A 80 -1.20 -0.24 6.70
N LEU A 81 -0.44 0.74 6.21
CA LEU A 81 0.55 1.41 7.04
C LEU A 81 -0.10 2.20 8.18
N HIS A 82 -1.33 2.68 7.99
CA HIS A 82 -2.03 3.41 9.03
C HIS A 82 -2.43 2.55 10.24
N ASP A 83 -2.52 1.22 10.10
CA ASP A 83 -2.88 0.30 11.19
C ASP A 83 -1.72 0.06 12.17
N TRP A 84 -0.50 0.41 11.79
CA TRP A 84 0.70 -0.02 12.48
C TRP A 84 1.54 1.13 13.00
N SER A 85 2.30 0.86 14.07
CA SER A 85 3.30 1.80 14.57
C SER A 85 4.45 2.01 13.58
N ASP A 86 5.21 3.09 13.76
CA ASP A 86 6.34 3.39 12.87
C ASP A 86 7.38 2.26 12.85
N GLU A 87 7.60 1.56 13.97
CA GLU A 87 8.50 0.40 14.05
C GLU A 87 8.02 -0.78 13.17
N HIS A 88 6.72 -1.10 13.26
CA HIS A 88 6.12 -2.15 12.44
C HIS A 88 6.11 -1.77 10.95
N CYS A 89 5.77 -0.52 10.62
CA CYS A 89 5.85 0.00 9.27
C CYS A 89 7.27 -0.12 8.69
N LEU A 90 8.30 0.21 9.48
CA LEU A 90 9.69 0.05 9.03
C LEU A 90 10.03 -1.41 8.76
N LYS A 91 9.66 -2.33 9.66
CA LYS A 91 9.88 -3.78 9.47
C LYS A 91 9.21 -4.28 8.19
N LEU A 92 7.93 -3.94 8.00
CA LEU A 92 7.18 -4.31 6.80
C LEU A 92 7.81 -3.73 5.53
N LEU A 93 8.12 -2.44 5.53
CA LEU A 93 8.71 -1.78 4.36
C LEU A 93 10.10 -2.33 4.01
N THR A 94 10.90 -2.75 4.99
CA THR A 94 12.15 -3.46 4.76
C THR A 94 11.91 -4.80 4.07
N ASN A 95 10.94 -5.59 4.53
CA ASN A 95 10.56 -6.85 3.85
C ASN A 95 10.09 -6.59 2.41
N CYS A 96 9.31 -5.54 2.18
CA CYS A 96 8.91 -5.11 0.84
C CYS A 96 10.13 -4.71 -0.01
N PHE A 97 11.09 -3.98 0.56
CA PHE A 97 12.32 -3.59 -0.14
C PHE A 97 13.12 -4.82 -0.61
N GLU A 98 13.22 -5.86 0.23
CA GLU A 98 13.90 -7.12 -0.10
C GLU A 98 13.16 -7.94 -1.17
N ALA A 99 11.83 -7.90 -1.16
CA ALA A 99 10.98 -8.60 -2.12
C ALA A 99 10.96 -7.98 -3.53
N LEU A 100 11.36 -6.71 -3.65
CA LEU A 100 11.38 -5.97 -4.92
C LEU A 100 12.70 -6.16 -5.69
N PRO A 101 12.65 -6.23 -7.03
CA PRO A 101 13.83 -6.12 -7.88
C PRO A 101 14.41 -4.69 -7.84
N ASP A 102 15.59 -4.52 -8.40
CA ASP A 102 16.11 -3.19 -8.70
C ASP A 102 15.15 -2.46 -9.65
N ASN A 103 14.87 -1.18 -9.37
CA ASN A 103 13.84 -0.36 -10.01
C ASN A 103 12.39 -0.76 -9.70
N GLY A 104 12.18 -1.71 -8.78
CA GLY A 104 10.86 -2.00 -8.23
C GLY A 104 10.33 -0.84 -7.39
N LYS A 105 9.03 -0.91 -7.05
CA LYS A 105 8.40 0.12 -6.22
C LYS A 105 7.31 -0.43 -5.30
N VAL A 106 7.10 0.27 -4.20
CA VAL A 106 5.91 0.13 -3.37
C VAL A 106 4.92 1.23 -3.77
N ILE A 107 3.66 0.86 -3.97
CA ILE A 107 2.54 1.76 -4.27
C ILE A 107 1.63 1.76 -3.04
N ILE A 108 1.48 2.91 -2.41
CA ILE A 108 0.73 3.06 -1.16
C ILE A 108 -0.51 3.89 -1.42
N VAL A 109 -1.64 3.46 -0.88
CA VAL A 109 -2.91 4.19 -0.92
C VAL A 109 -3.40 4.41 0.49
N GLU A 110 -3.18 5.62 0.99
CA GLU A 110 -3.47 6.02 2.38
C GLU A 110 -4.03 7.43 2.45
N SER A 111 -4.56 7.81 3.61
CA SER A 111 -4.82 9.21 3.91
C SER A 111 -3.51 9.93 4.25
N ILE A 112 -3.48 11.24 3.99
CA ILE A 112 -2.38 12.13 4.39
C ILE A 112 -2.96 13.20 5.32
N LEU A 113 -2.38 13.32 6.52
CA LEU A 113 -2.69 14.42 7.43
C LEU A 113 -2.11 15.74 6.91
N HIS A 114 -2.96 16.75 6.86
CA HIS A 114 -2.55 18.12 6.57
C HIS A 114 -2.09 18.81 7.87
N VAL A 115 -0.94 19.48 7.83
CA VAL A 115 -0.33 20.13 9.01
C VAL A 115 -1.15 21.33 9.51
N ALA A 116 -1.88 21.99 8.61
CA ALA A 116 -2.81 23.06 8.96
C ALA A 116 -4.24 22.51 8.93
N PRO A 117 -4.97 22.50 10.06
CA PRO A 117 -6.37 22.13 10.05
C PRO A 117 -7.18 23.20 9.30
N GLU A 118 -7.85 22.77 8.23
CA GLU A 118 -8.81 23.57 7.50
C GLU A 118 -10.23 23.15 7.91
N ASN A 119 -11.15 24.10 8.05
CA ASN A 119 -12.53 23.78 8.43
C ASN A 119 -13.37 23.32 7.22
N THR A 120 -12.91 22.28 6.54
CA THR A 120 -13.64 21.64 5.43
C THR A 120 -13.90 20.17 5.76
N VAL A 121 -14.99 19.62 5.23
CA VAL A 121 -15.32 18.19 5.40
C VAL A 121 -14.16 17.30 4.96
N SER A 122 -13.51 17.64 3.84
CA SER A 122 -12.38 16.86 3.32
C SER A 122 -11.17 16.88 4.25
N ALA A 123 -10.88 18.01 4.90
CA ALA A 123 -9.77 18.15 5.83
C ALA A 123 -10.02 17.41 7.16
N ASN A 124 -11.29 17.19 7.55
CA ASN A 124 -11.64 16.46 8.78
C ASN A 124 -11.54 14.93 8.63
N ILE A 125 -11.70 14.40 7.42
CA ILE A 125 -11.74 12.93 7.20
C ILE A 125 -10.49 12.21 7.71
N PRO A 126 -9.24 12.66 7.42
CA PRO A 126 -8.05 12.02 7.98
C PRO A 126 -8.00 12.07 9.52
N PHE A 127 -8.51 13.12 10.16
CA PHE A 127 -8.55 13.18 11.64
C PHE A 127 -9.59 12.21 12.23
N GLU A 128 -10.74 12.04 11.57
CA GLU A 128 -11.73 11.02 11.98
C GLU A 128 -11.15 9.61 11.86
N GLN A 129 -10.38 9.33 10.80
CA GLN A 129 -9.68 8.06 10.64
C GLN A 129 -8.59 7.87 11.70
N ASP A 130 -7.83 8.91 12.04
CA ASP A 130 -6.81 8.86 13.09
C ASP A 130 -7.41 8.53 14.46
N LEU A 131 -8.59 9.09 14.78
CA LEU A 131 -9.34 8.73 15.99
C LEU A 131 -9.79 7.26 15.98
N PHE A 132 -10.18 6.75 14.81
CA PHE A 132 -10.55 5.34 14.66
C PHE A 132 -9.33 4.42 14.84
N MET A 133 -8.17 4.80 14.29
CA MET A 133 -6.89 4.10 14.51
C MET A 133 -6.52 4.08 16.00
N LEU A 134 -6.59 5.22 16.68
CA LEU A 134 -6.36 5.32 18.12
C LEU A 134 -7.27 4.38 18.93
N ALA A 135 -8.52 4.22 18.52
CA ALA A 135 -9.51 3.42 19.24
C ALA A 135 -9.39 1.91 19.00
N GLN A 136 -8.96 1.49 17.81
CA GLN A 136 -9.04 0.07 17.38
C GLN A 136 -7.69 -0.60 17.14
N ASN A 137 -6.66 0.15 16.75
CA ASN A 137 -5.38 -0.39 16.30
C ASN A 137 -4.24 0.15 17.19
N PRO A 138 -3.76 -0.62 18.18
CA PRO A 138 -2.66 -0.19 19.04
C PRO A 138 -1.42 0.20 18.23
N GLY A 139 -1.10 1.50 18.22
CA GLY A 139 0.04 2.06 17.50
C GLY A 139 -0.28 2.53 16.08
N GLY A 140 -1.49 2.27 15.57
CA GLY A 140 -1.98 2.84 14.32
C GLY A 140 -2.18 4.35 14.43
N LYS A 141 -1.93 5.04 13.31
CA LYS A 141 -2.12 6.48 13.16
C LYS A 141 -2.16 6.87 11.68
N GLU A 142 -2.87 7.93 11.39
CA GLU A 142 -2.68 8.65 10.14
C GLU A 142 -1.36 9.42 10.16
N ARG A 143 -0.81 9.70 8.99
CA ARG A 143 0.53 10.29 8.86
C ARG A 143 0.54 11.47 7.90
N THR A 144 1.41 12.42 8.19
CA THR A 144 1.75 13.49 7.25
C THR A 144 2.60 12.93 6.10
N GLN A 145 2.66 13.65 4.98
CA GLN A 145 3.55 13.28 3.86
C GLN A 145 5.01 13.14 4.32
N LYS A 146 5.46 13.98 5.27
CA LYS A 146 6.83 13.95 5.77
C LYS A 146 7.14 12.70 6.58
N GLU A 147 6.16 12.19 7.33
CA GLU A 147 6.31 10.93 8.05
C GLU A 147 6.38 9.74 7.09
N TYR A 148 5.54 9.71 6.05
CA TYR A 148 5.65 8.69 4.99
C TYR A 148 7.01 8.73 4.27
N GLU A 149 7.51 9.92 3.95
CA GLU A 149 8.86 10.07 3.37
C GLU A 149 9.95 9.56 4.32
N THR A 150 9.80 9.82 5.62
CA THR A 150 10.75 9.34 6.62
C THR A 150 10.73 7.81 6.71
N LEU A 151 9.56 7.18 6.66
CA LEU A 151 9.43 5.71 6.61
C LEU A 151 10.08 5.14 5.35
N ALA A 152 9.84 5.75 4.18
CA ALA A 152 10.44 5.32 2.91
C ALA A 152 11.97 5.35 2.96
N ILE A 153 12.55 6.47 3.38
CA ILE A 153 14.01 6.64 3.44
C ILE A 153 14.64 5.66 4.44
N LYS A 154 14.06 5.52 5.64
CA LYS A 154 14.59 4.63 6.68
C LYS A 154 14.50 3.14 6.33
N SER A 155 13.57 2.76 5.45
CA SER A 155 13.44 1.38 4.95
C SER A 155 14.26 1.10 3.68
N GLY A 156 15.05 2.07 3.21
CA GLY A 156 16.00 1.90 2.10
C GLY A 156 15.53 2.44 0.75
N PHE A 157 14.30 2.94 0.64
CA PHE A 157 13.81 3.56 -0.60
C PHE A 157 14.40 4.96 -0.79
N SER A 158 14.42 5.44 -2.04
CA SER A 158 14.98 6.76 -2.37
C SER A 158 14.14 7.95 -1.89
N GLY A 159 12.86 7.73 -1.57
CA GLY A 159 11.95 8.75 -1.06
C GLY A 159 10.48 8.38 -1.26
N CYS A 160 9.60 9.34 -0.97
CA CYS A 160 8.15 9.22 -1.15
C CYS A 160 7.66 10.22 -2.19
N LYS A 161 7.15 9.71 -3.32
CA LYS A 161 6.54 10.55 -4.36
C LYS A 161 5.01 10.47 -4.27
N VAL A 162 4.36 11.58 -3.94
CA VAL A 162 2.90 11.70 -4.00
C VAL A 162 2.47 11.92 -5.45
N ILE A 163 1.58 11.07 -5.98
CA ILE A 163 1.22 11.04 -7.40
C ILE A 163 -0.12 11.71 -7.67
N CYS A 164 -1.17 11.30 -6.96
CA CYS A 164 -2.51 11.83 -7.12
C CYS A 164 -3.36 11.57 -5.87
N SER A 165 -4.49 12.25 -5.75
CA SER A 165 -5.49 11.99 -4.71
C SER A 165 -6.87 11.73 -5.31
N VAL A 166 -7.62 10.86 -4.65
CA VAL A 166 -8.99 10.50 -5.01
C VAL A 166 -9.77 10.25 -3.71
N TYR A 167 -10.81 11.06 -3.46
CA TYR A 167 -11.67 10.92 -2.27
C TYR A 167 -10.87 10.81 -0.95
N ASN A 168 -9.91 11.72 -0.74
CA ASN A 168 -8.97 11.76 0.39
C ASN A 168 -8.01 10.58 0.54
N SER A 169 -8.04 9.61 -0.38
CA SER A 169 -6.96 8.62 -0.52
C SER A 169 -5.89 9.15 -1.47
N TRP A 170 -4.65 9.17 -1.01
CA TRP A 170 -3.48 9.60 -1.75
C TRP A 170 -2.71 8.38 -2.24
N VAL A 171 -2.34 8.41 -3.52
CA VAL A 171 -1.44 7.40 -4.11
C VAL A 171 -0.02 7.90 -4.01
N MET A 172 0.84 7.14 -3.35
CA MET A 172 2.25 7.41 -3.15
C MET A 172 3.10 6.28 -3.73
N GLU A 173 4.29 6.61 -4.23
CA GLU A 173 5.27 5.62 -4.70
C GLU A 173 6.57 5.74 -3.92
N PHE A 174 7.07 4.61 -3.43
CA PHE A 174 8.41 4.46 -2.86
C PHE A 174 9.25 3.65 -3.83
N HIS A 175 10.32 4.24 -4.37
CA HIS A 175 11.14 3.61 -5.42
C HIS A 175 12.41 3.00 -4.86
N LYS A 176 12.68 1.74 -5.25
CA LYS A 176 13.97 1.10 -5.03
C LYS A 176 14.89 1.45 -6.19
N THR A 177 15.85 2.33 -5.95
CA THR A 177 16.89 2.65 -6.94
C THR A 177 17.96 1.57 -6.91
N ALA A 178 18.43 1.13 -8.08
CA ALA A 178 19.64 0.30 -8.15
C ALA A 178 20.78 1.01 -7.40
N HIS A 179 21.46 0.28 -6.50
CA HIS A 179 22.72 0.78 -5.96
C HIS A 179 23.76 0.78 -7.09
N PRO A 180 24.49 1.88 -7.31
CA PRO A 180 25.53 1.95 -8.32
C PRO A 180 26.68 0.96 -8.08
#